data_AF-A0A259PGJ1-F1
#
_entry.id   AF-A0A259PGJ1-F1
#
_cell.length_a   1.000
_cell.length_b   1.000
_cell.length_c   1.000
_cell.angle_alpha   90.00
_cell.angle_beta   90.00
_cell.angle_gamma   90.00
#
_symmetry.space_group_name_H-M   'P 1'
#
loop_
_entity.id
_entity.type
_entity.pdbx_description
1 polymer ?
#
loop_
_entity_poly.entity_id
_entity_poly.type
_entity_poly.pdbx_seq_one_letter_code
_entity_poly.pdbx_strand_id
1 'polypeptide(L)'
;AMYPESKEAAMRPEVFATGFLVGFLELACVKAIASHLDWPEEQAVGTFISVTHEAATPPGMEVTAKVELTEVRGKKLIFSVEAYDDVELISKGSHERIIINKRQFEERTRSKLS
;
A
#
# COMPACT_ATOMS: atom_id res chain seq x y z
N ALA A 1 10.23 0.71 14.64
CA ALA A 1 8.76 0.76 14.81
C ALA A 1 8.18 1.85 13.90
N MET A 2 6.92 1.75 13.48
CA MET A 2 6.25 2.76 12.63
C MET A 2 6.16 4.15 13.27
N TYR A 3 6.07 4.21 14.61
CA TYR A 3 6.05 5.45 15.40
C TYR A 3 7.16 5.36 16.47
N PRO A 4 8.43 5.63 16.10
CA PRO A 4 9.58 5.44 17.00
C PRO A 4 9.52 6.33 18.26
N GLU A 5 8.78 7.43 18.22
CA GLU A 5 8.56 8.35 19.32
C GLU A 5 7.51 7.89 20.34
N SER A 6 6.66 6.91 20.00
CA SER A 6 5.61 6.41 20.91
C SER A 6 6.13 5.28 21.78
N LYS A 7 5.98 5.45 23.09
CA LYS A 7 6.32 4.42 24.09
C LYS A 7 5.44 3.18 23.93
N GLU A 8 4.15 3.37 23.69
CA GLU A 8 3.18 2.30 23.46
C GLU A 8 3.54 1.50 22.21
N ALA A 9 3.91 2.19 21.13
CA ALA A 9 4.32 1.54 19.89
C ALA A 9 5.60 0.72 20.05
N ALA A 10 6.53 1.19 20.89
CA ALA A 10 7.79 0.52 21.20
C ALA A 10 7.63 -0.73 22.09
N MET A 11 6.54 -0.84 22.84
CA MET A 11 6.26 -1.99 23.73
C MET A 11 5.51 -3.14 23.04
N ARG A 12 5.16 -3.00 21.75
CA ARG A 12 4.45 -4.05 21.01
C ARG A 12 5.39 -5.21 20.64
N PRO A 13 4.85 -6.42 20.42
CA PRO A 13 5.60 -7.53 19.86
C PRO A 13 6.31 -7.14 18.56
N GLU A 14 7.51 -7.69 18.36
CA GLU A 14 8.30 -7.45 17.16
C GLU A 14 7.78 -8.35 16.03
N VAL A 15 6.84 -7.82 15.25
CA VAL A 15 6.23 -8.47 14.09
C VAL A 15 6.01 -7.47 12.98
N PHE A 16 5.78 -7.96 11.76
CA PHE A 16 5.46 -7.14 10.61
C PHE A 16 4.14 -6.39 10.84
N ALA A 17 4.22 -5.08 11.13
CA ALA A 17 3.06 -4.32 11.56
C ALA A 17 2.07 -4.10 10.41
N THR A 18 0.76 -4.08 10.71
CA THR A 18 -0.30 -3.87 9.71
C THR A 18 -0.08 -2.62 8.84
N GLY A 19 0.41 -1.52 9.40
CA GLY A 19 0.68 -0.32 8.61
C GLY A 19 1.80 -0.53 7.58
N PHE A 20 2.83 -1.32 7.90
CA PHE A 20 3.88 -1.68 6.93
C PHE A 20 3.36 -2.67 5.88
N LEU A 21 2.53 -3.63 6.28
CA LEU A 21 1.84 -4.52 5.35
C LEU A 21 1.00 -3.72 4.34
N VAL A 22 0.20 -2.74 4.79
CA VAL A 22 -0.57 -1.88 3.89
C VAL A 22 0.36 -1.15 2.92
N GLY A 23 1.42 -0.49 3.41
CA GLY A 23 2.39 0.18 2.54
C GLY A 23 3.09 -0.76 1.55
N PHE A 24 3.32 -2.01 1.94
CA PHE A 24 3.90 -3.05 1.08
C PHE A 24 2.93 -3.47 -0.05
N LEU A 25 1.66 -3.70 0.27
CA LEU A 25 0.60 -3.96 -0.72
C LEU A 25 0.41 -2.76 -1.66
N GLU A 26 0.46 -1.53 -1.13
CA GLU A 26 0.40 -0.32 -1.96
C GLU A 26 1.54 -0.23 -2.95
N LEU A 27 2.77 -0.51 -2.50
CA LEU A 27 3.96 -0.53 -3.35
C LEU A 27 3.85 -1.59 -4.45
N ALA A 28 3.34 -2.78 -4.13
CA ALA A 28 3.08 -3.83 -5.12
C ALA A 28 2.10 -3.34 -6.19
N CYS A 29 1.00 -2.68 -5.79
CA CYS A 29 0.04 -2.10 -6.74
C CYS A 29 0.67 -1.02 -7.62
N VAL A 30 1.53 -0.15 -7.06
CA VAL A 30 2.26 0.87 -7.84
C VAL A 30 3.16 0.21 -8.87
N LYS A 31 3.95 -0.80 -8.47
CA LYS A 31 4.82 -1.55 -9.39
C LYS A 31 4.03 -2.21 -10.51
N ALA A 32 2.85 -2.75 -10.22
CA ALA A 32 1.99 -3.42 -11.19
C ALA A 32 1.45 -2.48 -12.29
N ILE A 33 1.32 -1.18 -12.02
CA ILE A 33 0.76 -0.21 -12.99
C ILE A 33 1.77 0.77 -13.57
N ALA A 34 2.98 0.89 -13.00
CA ALA A 34 3.92 1.93 -13.39
C ALA A 34 4.27 1.92 -14.88
N SER A 35 4.45 0.75 -15.50
CA SER A 35 4.72 0.61 -16.94
C SER A 35 3.50 0.88 -17.85
N HIS A 36 2.32 1.09 -17.26
CA HIS A 36 1.07 1.38 -17.97
C HIS A 36 0.64 2.84 -17.85
N LEU A 37 1.39 3.66 -17.11
CA LEU A 37 1.16 5.09 -16.95
C LEU A 37 2.29 5.88 -17.63
N ASP A 38 2.02 7.15 -17.92
CA ASP A 38 3.04 8.10 -18.40
C ASP A 38 3.99 8.49 -17.26
N TRP A 39 4.83 7.56 -16.84
CA TRP A 39 5.71 7.72 -15.69
C TRP A 39 6.95 8.55 -16.05
N PRO A 40 7.39 9.53 -15.21
CA PRO A 40 6.90 9.86 -13.86
C PRO A 40 5.78 10.93 -13.76
N GLU A 41 5.27 11.45 -14.87
CA GLU A 41 4.31 12.54 -14.94
C GLU A 41 2.91 12.15 -14.43
N GLU A 42 2.48 10.93 -14.72
CA GLU A 42 1.30 10.27 -14.17
C GLU A 42 1.70 9.25 -13.10
N GLN A 43 1.03 9.35 -11.95
CA GLN A 43 1.19 8.41 -10.84
C GLN A 43 -0.19 8.06 -10.29
N ALA A 44 -0.24 7.19 -9.28
CA ALA A 44 -1.49 6.91 -8.57
C ALA A 44 -1.29 7.01 -7.06
N VAL A 45 -2.27 7.59 -6.38
CA VAL A 45 -2.33 7.70 -4.91
C VAL A 45 -3.40 6.76 -4.37
N GLY A 46 -3.13 6.11 -3.23
CA GLY A 46 -4.11 5.28 -2.52
C GLY A 46 -5.24 6.15 -1.97
N THR A 47 -6.49 5.70 -2.13
CA THR A 47 -7.68 6.41 -1.62
C THR A 47 -8.53 5.56 -0.68
N PHE A 48 -8.39 4.24 -0.72
CA PHE A 48 -9.09 3.32 0.16
C PHE A 48 -8.34 2.00 0.26
N ILE A 49 -8.30 1.42 1.46
CA ILE A 49 -7.74 0.09 1.71
C ILE A 49 -8.69 -0.66 2.65
N SER A 50 -9.01 -1.91 2.33
CA SER A 50 -9.77 -2.80 3.20
C SER A 50 -9.15 -4.19 3.12
N VAL A 51 -8.38 -4.54 4.13
CA VAL A 51 -7.67 -5.81 4.20
C VAL A 51 -7.74 -6.40 5.60
N THR A 52 -7.70 -7.72 5.68
CA THR A 52 -7.44 -8.45 6.92
C THR A 52 -5.93 -8.50 7.21
N HIS A 53 -5.55 -8.79 8.45
CA HIS A 53 -4.20 -9.19 8.81
C HIS A 53 -4.34 -10.44 9.70
N GLU A 54 -4.28 -11.60 9.07
CA GLU A 54 -4.81 -12.87 9.58
C GLU A 54 -3.78 -13.64 10.41
N ALA A 55 -2.49 -13.48 10.09
CA ALA A 55 -1.38 -14.10 10.79
C ALA A 55 -0.24 -13.10 11.00
N ALA A 56 0.56 -13.33 12.04
CA ALA A 56 1.67 -12.47 12.41
C ALA A 56 2.98 -13.00 11.84
N THR A 57 3.73 -12.15 11.13
CA THR A 57 5.02 -12.53 10.55
C THR A 57 6.18 -11.94 11.37
N PRO A 58 7.05 -12.76 11.98
CA PRO A 58 8.25 -12.29 12.66
C PRO A 58 9.33 -11.79 11.69
N PRO A 59 10.30 -10.98 12.14
CA PRO A 59 11.46 -10.59 11.34
C PRO A 59 12.24 -11.81 10.81
N GLY A 60 12.73 -11.72 9.57
CA GLY A 60 13.56 -12.74 8.92
C GLY A 60 12.82 -13.63 7.93
N MET A 61 11.49 -13.61 7.91
CA MET A 61 10.69 -14.28 6.87
C MET A 61 10.57 -13.44 5.60
N GLU A 62 10.43 -14.11 4.46
CA GLU A 62 10.09 -13.46 3.19
C GLU A 62 8.57 -13.26 3.09
N VAL A 63 8.15 -12.09 2.59
CA VAL A 63 6.73 -11.78 2.36
C VAL A 63 6.52 -11.51 0.88
N THR A 64 5.58 -12.22 0.28
CA THR A 64 5.17 -12.04 -1.12
C THR A 64 3.79 -11.38 -1.19
N ALA A 65 3.70 -10.25 -1.89
CA ALA A 65 2.42 -9.64 -2.24
C ALA A 65 1.98 -10.09 -3.65
N LYS A 66 0.72 -10.51 -3.77
CA LYS A 66 0.04 -10.72 -5.05
C LYS A 66 -1.05 -9.68 -5.19
N VAL A 67 -1.05 -8.98 -6.32
CA VAL A 67 -2.02 -7.91 -6.59
C VAL A 67 -2.56 -8.08 -8.00
N GLU A 68 -3.86 -7.87 -8.16
CA GLU A 68 -4.56 -7.97 -9.43
C GLU A 68 -5.42 -6.71 -9.61
N LEU A 69 -5.24 -6.01 -10.74
CA LEU A 69 -6.10 -4.89 -11.11
C LEU A 69 -7.43 -5.44 -11.64
N THR A 70 -8.42 -5.51 -10.75
CA THR A 70 -9.74 -6.07 -11.07
C THR A 70 -10.66 -5.11 -11.81
N GLU A 71 -10.42 -3.80 -11.71
CA GLU A 71 -11.31 -2.81 -12.32
C GLU A 71 -10.61 -1.48 -12.64
N VAL A 72 -10.97 -0.89 -13.78
CA VAL A 72 -10.60 0.47 -14.20
C VAL A 72 -11.87 1.27 -14.52
N ARG A 73 -12.14 2.32 -13.73
CA ARG A 73 -13.25 3.27 -13.94
C ARG A 73 -12.72 4.69 -14.10
N GLY A 74 -12.45 5.08 -15.35
CA GLY A 74 -11.79 6.36 -15.63
C GLY A 74 -10.40 6.39 -14.99
N LYS A 75 -10.20 7.28 -14.01
CA LYS A 75 -8.93 7.37 -13.24
C LYS A 75 -8.89 6.47 -12.00
N LYS A 76 -10.00 5.82 -11.65
CA LYS A 76 -10.09 4.92 -10.49
C LYS A 76 -9.65 3.51 -10.85
N LEU A 77 -8.78 2.96 -10.03
CA LEU A 77 -8.23 1.61 -10.11
C LEU A 77 -8.65 0.85 -8.85
N ILE A 78 -9.17 -0.36 -9.01
CA ILE A 78 -9.52 -1.25 -7.88
C ILE A 78 -8.72 -2.54 -8.00
N PHE A 79 -7.97 -2.86 -6.95
CA PHE A 79 -7.15 -4.06 -6.88
C PHE A 79 -7.74 -5.07 -5.89
N SER A 80 -7.65 -6.35 -6.24
CA SER A 80 -7.59 -7.43 -5.25
C SER A 80 -6.15 -7.57 -4.78
N VAL A 81 -5.95 -7.76 -3.48
CA VAL A 81 -4.63 -7.85 -2.87
C VAL A 81 -4.57 -9.01 -1.90
N GLU A 82 -3.45 -9.74 -1.92
CA GLU A 82 -3.09 -10.78 -0.97
C GLU A 82 -1.62 -10.65 -0.57
N ALA A 83 -1.30 -11.03 0.66
CA ALA A 83 0.07 -11.21 1.11
C ALA A 83 0.23 -12.56 1.81
N TYR A 84 1.39 -13.17 1.58
CA TYR A 84 1.80 -14.44 2.16
C TYR A 84 3.18 -14.27 2.78
N ASP A 85 3.42 -14.92 3.91
CA ASP A 85 4.79 -15.20 4.34
C ASP A 85 5.22 -16.61 3.87
N ASP A 86 6.36 -17.10 4.35
CA ASP A 86 6.90 -18.42 4.01
C ASP A 86 5.98 -19.59 4.41
N VAL A 87 4.96 -19.35 5.25
CA VAL A 87 4.11 -20.37 5.85
C VAL A 87 2.67 -20.27 5.35
N GLU A 88 2.06 -19.08 5.43
CA GLU A 88 0.62 -18.93 5.24
C GLU A 88 0.18 -17.59 4.65
N LEU A 89 -1.13 -17.48 4.36
CA LEU A 89 -1.76 -16.23 3.99
C LEU A 89 -1.80 -15.31 5.22
N ILE A 90 -1.18 -14.13 5.10
CA ILE A 90 -1.14 -13.15 6.19
C ILE A 90 -2.15 -12.03 5.98
N SER A 91 -2.61 -11.78 4.75
CA SER A 91 -3.56 -10.70 4.46
C SER A 91 -4.29 -10.93 3.15
N LYS A 92 -5.57 -10.53 3.10
CA LYS A 92 -6.33 -10.44 1.86
C LYS A 92 -7.32 -9.27 1.89
N GLY A 93 -7.69 -8.75 0.72
CA GLY A 93 -8.74 -7.76 0.59
C GLY A 93 -8.65 -6.95 -0.69
N SER A 94 -8.95 -5.65 -0.59
CA SER A 94 -8.97 -4.73 -1.74
C SER A 94 -8.31 -3.39 -1.45
N HIS A 95 -7.82 -2.76 -2.52
CA HIS A 95 -7.12 -1.48 -2.49
C HIS A 95 -7.56 -0.63 -3.68
N GLU A 96 -7.89 0.63 -3.42
CA GLU A 96 -8.27 1.60 -4.45
C GLU A 96 -7.19 2.66 -4.64
N ARG A 97 -6.92 2.98 -5.90
CA ARG A 97 -6.01 4.06 -6.29
C ARG A 97 -6.66 5.00 -7.30
N ILE A 98 -6.23 6.25 -7.30
CA ILE A 98 -6.63 7.26 -8.29
C ILE A 98 -5.40 7.74 -9.04
N ILE A 99 -5.45 7.67 -10.37
CA ILE A 99 -4.43 8.24 -11.26
C ILE A 99 -4.47 9.77 -11.16
N ILE A 100 -3.30 10.38 -11.00
CA ILE A 100 -3.10 11.82 -10.83
C ILE A 100 -1.95 12.31 -11.74
N ASN A 101 -2.03 13.57 -12.14
CA ASN A 101 -0.87 14.29 -12.66
C ASN A 101 -0.02 14.75 -11.48
N LYS A 102 1.24 14.32 -11.41
CA LYS A 102 2.14 14.54 -10.27
C LYS A 102 2.29 16.01 -9.93
N ARG A 103 2.64 16.84 -10.93
CA ARG A 103 2.92 18.28 -10.74
C ARG A 103 1.69 19.01 -10.19
N GLN A 104 0.53 18.83 -10.82
CA GLN A 104 -0.72 19.48 -10.38
C GLN A 104 -1.14 19.03 -8.98
N PHE A 105 -0.95 17.74 -8.66
CA PHE A 105 -1.26 17.22 -7.34
C PHE A 105 -0.35 17.83 -6.26
N GLU A 106 0.96 17.90 -6.52
CA GLU A 106 1.95 18.49 -5.61
C GLU A 106 1.66 19.98 -5.35
N GLU A 107 1.37 20.76 -6.40
CA GLU A 107 0.98 22.17 -6.30
C GLU A 107 -0.24 22.35 -5.37
N ARG A 108 -1.29 21.55 -5.59
CA ARG A 108 -2.51 21.58 -4.76
C ARG A 108 -2.26 21.16 -3.31
N THR A 109 -1.36 20.22 -3.05
CA THR A 109 -1.02 19.83 -1.67
C THR A 109 -0.19 20.90 -0.96
N ARG A 110 0.72 21.55 -1.68
CA ARG A 110 1.59 22.60 -1.13
C ARG A 110 0.79 23.84 -0.72
N SER A 111 -0.27 24.17 -1.45
CA SER A 111 -1.16 25.29 -1.11
C SER A 111 -1.97 25.08 0.18
N LYS A 112 -1.93 23.89 0.81
CA LYS A 112 -2.54 23.66 2.13
C LYS A 112 -1.63 24.04 3.30
N LEU A 113 -0.35 24.27 3.02
CA LEU A 113 0.66 24.65 4.01
C LEU A 113 0.80 26.17 4.14
N SER A 114 0.16 26.92 3.25
CA SER A 114 0.02 28.39 3.30
C SER A 114 -1.31 28.78 3.94
#